data_AF-A0A4Y7T002-F1
#
_entry.id   AF-A0A4Y7T002-F1
#
_cell.length_a   1.000
_cell.length_b   1.000
_cell.length_c   1.000
_cell.angle_alpha   90.00
_cell.angle_beta   90.00
_cell.angle_gamma   90.00
#
_symmetry.space_group_name_H-M   'P 1'
#
loop_
_entity.id
_entity.type
_entity.pdbx_description
1 polymer ?
#
loop_
_entity_poly.entity_id
_entity_poly.type
_entity_poly.pdbx_seq_one_letter_code
_entity_poly.pdbx_strand_id
1 'polypeptide(L)'
;MFALRHIAAVFVTLFLLPSVLGAVLAPRTSGAPQCQYKCPAYDDKGNELEKEAITGPNIKCTYGHNPVRNCFYDRQNGYPKSGNSSKCPDKAVKKCNGTRRANRAMVEAYEVQRKRRAAMPAPTVPEYMNTRSALKKRAHEDD
;
A
#
# COMPACT_ATOMS: atom_id res chain seq x y z
N MET A 1 -50.15 -26.79 28.65
CA MET A 1 -49.20 -25.76 28.22
C MET A 1 -47.76 -26.29 28.36
N PHE A 2 -47.27 -27.07 27.40
CA PHE A 2 -45.88 -27.60 27.43
C PHE A 2 -45.15 -27.46 26.07
N ALA A 3 -45.70 -26.71 25.12
CA ALA A 3 -45.19 -26.62 23.75
C ALA A 3 -44.16 -25.49 23.50
N LEU A 4 -43.80 -24.69 24.53
CA LEU A 4 -42.95 -23.51 24.36
C LEU A 4 -41.45 -23.74 24.66
N ARG A 5 -41.08 -24.89 25.21
CA ARG A 5 -39.67 -25.15 25.62
C ARG A 5 -38.80 -25.81 24.55
N HIS A 6 -39.38 -26.38 23.50
CA HIS A 6 -38.61 -27.06 22.45
C HIS A 6 -38.22 -26.16 21.27
N ILE A 7 -38.82 -24.98 21.15
CA ILE A 7 -38.52 -24.04 20.04
C ILE A 7 -37.17 -23.35 20.27
N ALA A 8 -36.80 -23.07 21.53
CA ALA A 8 -35.56 -22.37 21.86
C ALA A 8 -34.29 -23.24 21.72
N ALA A 9 -34.41 -24.57 21.81
CA ALA A 9 -33.25 -25.47 21.77
C ALA A 9 -32.76 -25.75 20.33
N VAL A 10 -33.61 -25.58 19.32
CA VAL A 10 -33.26 -25.86 17.91
C VAL A 10 -32.56 -24.66 17.26
N PHE A 11 -32.82 -23.43 17.73
CA PHE A 11 -32.20 -22.23 17.16
C PHE A 11 -30.74 -22.02 17.57
N VAL A 12 -30.31 -22.59 18.69
CA VAL A 12 -28.95 -22.38 19.23
C VAL A 12 -27.91 -23.28 18.54
N THR A 13 -28.31 -24.42 17.99
CA THR A 13 -27.39 -25.35 17.32
C THR A 13 -27.10 -24.99 15.85
N LEU A 14 -27.91 -24.12 15.22
CA LEU A 14 -27.71 -23.70 13.83
C LEU A 14 -26.66 -22.59 13.64
N PHE A 15 -26.17 -21.98 14.72
CA PHE A 15 -25.16 -20.91 14.70
C PHE A 15 -23.71 -21.41 14.87
N LEU A 16 -23.48 -22.73 14.87
CA LEU A 16 -22.17 -23.37 15.02
C LEU A 16 -21.66 -23.99 13.71
N LEU A 17 -21.97 -23.38 12.55
CA LEU A 17 -21.30 -23.71 11.29
C LEU A 17 -20.12 -22.75 11.10
N PRO A 18 -18.87 -23.22 11.30
CA PRO A 18 -17.69 -22.36 11.23
C PRO A 18 -17.45 -21.95 9.78
N SER A 19 -17.31 -20.64 9.58
CA SER A 19 -17.01 -19.97 8.33
C SER A 19 -15.54 -20.22 7.95
N VAL A 20 -15.22 -21.40 7.40
CA VAL A 20 -13.87 -21.78 6.95
C VAL A 20 -13.67 -21.66 5.44
N LEU A 21 -14.30 -20.69 4.78
CA LEU A 21 -14.00 -20.38 3.37
C LEU A 21 -13.91 -18.87 3.15
N GLY A 22 -12.79 -18.28 3.59
CA GLY A 22 -12.50 -16.85 3.39
C GLY A 22 -11.06 -16.56 2.95
N ALA A 23 -10.28 -17.57 2.55
CA ALA A 23 -8.89 -17.39 2.10
C ALA A 23 -8.74 -17.32 0.57
N VAL A 24 -9.82 -16.99 -0.16
CA VAL A 24 -9.79 -16.87 -1.61
C VAL A 24 -9.53 -15.42 -1.98
N LEU A 25 -8.32 -15.16 -2.47
CA LEU A 25 -7.93 -13.99 -3.26
C LEU A 25 -7.92 -12.66 -2.50
N ALA A 26 -7.00 -12.50 -1.54
CA ALA A 26 -6.51 -11.15 -1.26
C ALA A 26 -5.96 -10.59 -2.58
N PRO A 27 -6.53 -9.50 -3.14
CA PRO A 27 -6.06 -8.94 -4.39
C PRO A 27 -4.58 -8.62 -4.22
N ARG A 28 -3.74 -9.19 -5.09
CA ARG A 28 -2.35 -8.78 -5.20
C ARG A 28 -2.38 -7.30 -5.55
N THR A 29 -2.16 -6.45 -4.55
CA THR A 29 -1.99 -5.01 -4.78
C THR A 29 -0.84 -4.91 -5.74
N SER A 30 -1.16 -4.59 -7.00
CA SER A 30 -0.16 -4.26 -8.01
C SER A 30 0.78 -3.28 -7.34
N GLY A 31 2.07 -3.62 -7.28
CA GLY A 31 3.07 -2.80 -6.61
C GLY A 31 3.33 -1.47 -7.32
N ALA A 32 2.39 -0.99 -8.15
CA ALA A 32 2.42 0.33 -8.73
C ALA A 32 2.37 1.37 -7.61
N PRO A 33 3.28 2.36 -7.62
CA PRO A 33 3.29 3.39 -6.60
C PRO A 33 1.99 4.19 -6.67
N GLN A 34 1.28 4.28 -5.55
CA GLN A 34 0.14 5.19 -5.46
C GLN A 34 0.69 6.62 -5.37
N CYS A 35 0.51 7.35 -6.46
CA CYS A 35 0.86 8.75 -6.54
C CYS A 35 -0.34 9.62 -6.21
N GLN A 36 -0.16 10.56 -5.29
CA GLN A 36 -1.16 11.55 -4.93
C GLN A 36 -0.55 12.94 -5.09
N TYR A 37 -1.35 13.89 -5.55
CA TYR A 37 -0.94 15.29 -5.51
C TYR A 37 -0.98 15.80 -4.08
N LYS A 38 -0.04 16.70 -3.76
CA LYS A 38 0.18 17.30 -2.45
C LYS A 38 0.47 18.78 -2.60
N CYS A 39 0.23 19.54 -1.53
CA CYS A 39 0.57 20.95 -1.53
C CYS A 39 2.08 21.14 -1.73
N PRO A 40 2.50 22.08 -2.59
CA PRO A 40 3.86 22.60 -2.58
C PRO A 40 4.28 23.05 -1.18
N ALA A 41 5.57 22.96 -0.88
CA ALA A 41 6.08 23.37 0.43
C ALA A 41 6.04 24.90 0.61
N TYR A 42 6.14 25.65 -0.49
CA TYR A 42 6.14 27.11 -0.51
C TYR A 42 5.19 27.64 -1.59
N ASP A 43 4.65 28.83 -1.37
CA ASP A 43 3.98 29.61 -2.42
C ASP A 43 4.99 30.35 -3.31
N ASP A 44 4.53 31.03 -4.37
CA ASP A 44 5.43 31.76 -5.28
C ASP A 44 6.06 33.01 -4.66
N LYS A 45 5.71 33.34 -3.42
CA LYS A 45 6.34 34.38 -2.61
C LYS A 45 7.33 33.84 -1.59
N GLY A 46 7.48 32.51 -1.49
CA GLY A 46 8.32 31.86 -0.50
C GLY A 46 7.68 31.69 0.88
N ASN A 47 6.36 31.88 1.02
CA ASN A 47 5.66 31.57 2.27
C ASN A 47 5.50 30.07 2.43
N GLU A 48 5.82 29.55 3.60
CA GLU A 48 5.73 28.13 3.90
C GLU A 48 4.27 27.66 4.02
N LEU A 49 4.06 26.39 3.66
CA LEU A 49 2.79 25.69 3.84
C LEU A 49 2.51 25.50 5.33
N GLU A 50 1.45 26.12 5.81
CA GLU A 50 1.00 25.95 7.20
C GLU A 50 0.03 24.79 7.34
N LYS A 51 -0.87 24.64 6.36
CA LYS A 51 -1.93 23.65 6.44
C LYS A 51 -2.32 23.10 5.08
N GLU A 52 -2.41 21.77 5.02
CA GLU A 52 -3.04 21.04 3.92
C GLU A 52 -4.37 20.46 4.41
N ALA A 53 -5.43 20.62 3.62
CA ALA A 53 -6.71 19.98 3.86
C ALA A 53 -7.30 19.42 2.56
N ILE A 54 -7.93 18.26 2.63
CA ILE A 54 -8.67 17.69 1.50
C ILE A 54 -10.11 18.20 1.57
N THR A 55 -10.56 18.86 0.51
CA THR A 55 -11.93 19.41 0.39
C THR A 55 -12.59 18.83 -0.86
N GLY A 56 -13.22 17.67 -0.70
CA GLY A 56 -13.88 16.94 -1.79
C GLY A 56 -12.88 16.55 -2.89
N PRO A 57 -13.07 17.02 -4.14
CA PRO A 57 -12.17 16.75 -5.26
C PRO A 57 -10.88 17.60 -5.21
N ASN A 58 -10.75 18.52 -4.24
CA ASN A 58 -9.65 19.48 -4.19
C ASN A 58 -8.76 19.31 -2.96
N ILE A 59 -7.56 19.86 -3.05
CA ILE A 59 -6.61 20.06 -1.96
C ILE A 59 -6.56 21.55 -1.69
N LYS A 60 -6.88 21.95 -0.47
CA LYS A 60 -6.69 23.31 0.04
C LYS A 60 -5.32 23.40 0.70
N CYS A 61 -4.49 24.28 0.17
CA CYS A 61 -3.17 24.61 0.68
C CYS A 61 -3.22 26.01 1.28
N THR A 62 -2.90 26.13 2.55
CA THR A 62 -2.86 27.41 3.27
C THR A 62 -1.40 27.77 3.54
N TYR A 63 -0.97 28.92 3.03
CA TYR A 63 0.40 29.41 3.12
C TYR A 63 0.46 30.71 3.91
N GLY A 64 1.42 30.77 4.84
CA GLY A 64 1.72 31.93 5.68
C GLY A 64 0.61 32.35 6.66
N HIS A 65 1.04 33.03 7.73
CA HIS A 65 0.13 33.36 8.83
C HIS A 65 -0.57 34.70 8.63
N ASN A 66 0.07 35.66 7.94
CA ASN A 66 -0.45 37.02 7.67
C ASN A 66 0.31 37.70 6.52
N PRO A 67 -0.31 37.98 5.35
CA PRO A 67 -1.66 37.60 4.96
C PRO A 67 -1.76 36.09 4.68
N VAL A 68 -2.78 35.44 5.22
CA VAL A 68 -3.09 34.04 4.91
C VAL A 68 -3.46 33.89 3.44
N ARG A 69 -2.81 32.96 2.74
CA ARG A 69 -3.11 32.65 1.33
C ARG A 69 -3.68 31.24 1.22
N ASN A 70 -4.84 31.11 0.57
CA ASN A 70 -5.44 29.81 0.28
C ASN A 70 -5.35 29.52 -1.21
N CYS A 71 -4.76 28.39 -1.56
CA CYS A 71 -4.65 27.88 -2.91
C CYS A 71 -5.39 26.55 -3.00
N PHE A 72 -6.24 26.39 -4.00
CA PHE A 72 -7.01 25.17 -4.22
C PHE A 72 -6.51 24.46 -5.46
N TYR A 73 -6.17 23.19 -5.33
CA TYR A 73 -5.70 22.34 -6.43
C TYR A 73 -6.61 21.15 -6.61
N ASP A 74 -6.81 20.71 -7.85
CA ASP A 74 -7.56 19.49 -8.13
C ASP A 74 -6.71 18.25 -7.77
N ARG A 75 -7.33 17.27 -7.11
CA ARG A 75 -6.65 16.06 -6.61
C ARG A 75 -6.25 15.08 -7.69
N GLN A 76 -6.88 15.14 -8.87
CA GLN A 76 -6.65 14.19 -9.95
C GLN A 76 -5.56 14.65 -10.90
N ASN A 77 -5.53 15.95 -11.19
CA ASN A 77 -4.61 16.51 -12.19
C ASN A 77 -3.56 17.49 -11.59
N GLY A 78 -3.75 17.92 -10.34
CA GLY A 78 -2.84 18.81 -9.64
C GLY A 78 -2.90 20.28 -10.08
N TYR A 79 -3.82 20.66 -10.97
CA TYR A 79 -3.93 22.03 -11.46
C TYR A 79 -4.70 22.92 -10.47
N PRO A 80 -4.35 24.22 -10.40
CA PRO A 80 -5.07 25.18 -9.60
C PRO A 80 -6.50 25.36 -10.11
N LYS A 81 -7.45 25.55 -9.19
CA LYS A 81 -8.80 25.96 -9.52
C LYS A 81 -8.82 27.42 -9.98
N SER A 82 -9.78 27.74 -10.85
CA SER A 82 -10.09 29.12 -11.24
C SER A 82 -10.36 29.99 -10.01
N GLY A 83 -9.74 31.17 -9.95
CA GLY A 83 -9.87 32.08 -8.81
C GLY A 83 -8.79 31.93 -7.74
N ASN A 84 -7.82 31.04 -7.93
CA ASN A 84 -6.59 31.09 -7.13
C ASN A 84 -5.86 32.41 -7.35
N SER A 85 -5.22 32.91 -6.29
CA SER A 85 -4.37 34.10 -6.40
C SER A 85 -3.18 33.82 -7.31
N SER A 86 -2.70 34.83 -8.05
CA SER A 86 -1.53 34.77 -8.94
C SER A 86 -0.19 34.47 -8.25
N LYS A 87 -0.21 34.16 -6.95
CA LYS A 87 0.98 33.80 -6.15
C LYS A 87 0.84 32.42 -5.53
N CYS A 88 -0.14 31.67 -6.03
CA CYS A 88 -0.29 30.26 -5.78
C CYS A 88 0.51 29.52 -6.85
N PRO A 89 1.34 28.55 -6.48
CA PRO A 89 2.09 27.74 -7.42
C PRO A 89 1.22 27.23 -8.57
N ASP A 90 1.80 27.14 -9.76
CA ASP A 90 1.06 26.73 -10.96
C ASP A 90 0.54 25.29 -10.89
N LYS A 91 1.13 24.44 -10.05
CA LYS A 91 0.76 23.02 -9.89
C LYS A 91 1.04 22.50 -8.49
N ALA A 92 0.21 21.57 -8.06
CA ALA A 92 0.48 20.71 -6.91
C ALA A 92 1.59 19.71 -7.20
N VAL A 93 2.29 19.27 -6.14
CA VAL A 93 3.42 18.33 -6.26
C VAL A 93 2.90 16.91 -6.25
N LYS A 94 3.26 16.11 -7.27
CA LYS A 94 2.93 14.69 -7.30
C LYS A 94 3.89 13.92 -6.38
N LYS A 95 3.40 13.41 -5.26
CA LYS A 95 4.16 12.55 -4.34
C LYS A 95 3.70 11.11 -4.48
N CYS A 96 4.63 10.23 -4.84
CA CYS A 96 4.39 8.81 -4.97
C CYS A 96 4.91 8.09 -3.73
N ASN A 97 4.05 7.32 -3.06
CA ASN A 97 4.53 6.41 -2.02
C ASN A 97 5.41 5.35 -2.70
N GLY A 98 6.65 5.22 -2.24
CA GLY A 98 7.59 4.23 -2.74
C GLY A 98 6.96 2.84 -2.66
N THR A 99 7.16 2.05 -3.71
CA THR A 99 6.72 0.65 -3.72
C THR A 99 7.50 -0.13 -2.67
N ARG A 100 6.99 -1.28 -2.20
CA ARG A 100 7.69 -2.13 -1.21
C ARG A 100 9.15 -2.47 -1.62
N ARG A 101 9.44 -2.45 -2.94
CA ARG A 101 10.76 -2.65 -3.54
C ARG A 101 11.69 -1.43 -3.43
N ALA A 102 11.14 -0.22 -3.39
CA ALA A 102 11.89 1.02 -3.22
C ALA A 102 12.15 1.35 -1.73
N ASN A 103 11.65 0.53 -0.80
CA ASN A 103 11.88 0.72 0.61
C ASN A 103 13.33 0.37 0.94
N ARG A 104 14.06 1.29 1.60
CA ARG A 104 15.51 1.21 1.84
C ARG A 104 15.93 -0.12 2.47
N ALA A 105 15.18 -0.59 3.46
CA ALA A 105 15.43 -1.87 4.13
C ALA A 105 15.33 -3.08 3.17
N MET A 106 14.43 -2.99 2.18
CA MET A 106 14.25 -4.03 1.18
C MET A 106 15.35 -4.00 0.13
N VAL A 107 15.77 -2.80 -0.31
CA VAL A 107 16.92 -2.59 -1.19
C VAL A 107 18.19 -3.16 -0.55
N GLU A 108 18.42 -2.84 0.73
CA GLU A 108 19.58 -3.33 1.49
C GLU A 108 19.54 -4.85 1.65
N ALA A 109 18.39 -5.44 1.97
CA ALA A 109 18.23 -6.89 2.02
C ALA A 109 18.51 -7.57 0.66
N TYR A 110 18.07 -6.96 -0.45
CA TYR A 110 18.36 -7.46 -1.79
C TYR A 110 19.85 -7.38 -2.14
N GLU A 111 20.53 -6.30 -1.77
CA GLU A 111 21.97 -6.16 -1.98
C GLU A 111 22.77 -7.18 -1.17
N VAL A 112 22.44 -7.37 0.11
CA VAL A 112 23.07 -8.38 0.97
C VAL A 112 22.87 -9.77 0.38
N GLN A 113 21.67 -10.09 -0.09
CA GLN A 113 21.38 -11.40 -0.69
C GLN A 113 22.12 -11.59 -2.03
N ARG A 114 22.25 -10.54 -2.85
CA ARG A 114 23.02 -10.58 -4.11
C ARG A 114 24.50 -10.82 -3.84
N LYS A 115 25.09 -10.11 -2.87
CA LYS A 115 26.49 -10.31 -2.45
C LYS A 115 26.73 -11.73 -1.92
N ARG A 116 25.80 -12.25 -1.11
CA ARG A 116 25.86 -13.65 -0.64
C ARG A 116 25.85 -14.64 -1.81
N ARG A 117 24.99 -14.46 -2.81
CA ARG A 117 24.94 -15.33 -3.99
C ARG A 117 26.22 -15.23 -4.84
N ALA A 118 26.79 -14.04 -4.98
CA ALA A 118 28.04 -13.84 -5.72
C ALA A 118 29.26 -14.44 -5.00
N ALA A 119 29.20 -14.56 -3.67
CA ALA A 119 30.25 -15.15 -2.85
C ALA A 119 30.09 -16.68 -2.63
N MET A 120 29.00 -17.29 -3.09
CA MET A 120 28.83 -18.74 -3.00
C MET A 120 29.66 -19.42 -4.08
N PRO A 121 30.56 -20.35 -3.72
CA PRO A 121 31.27 -21.16 -4.71
C PRO A 121 30.26 -21.94 -5.55
N ALA A 122 30.56 -22.11 -6.83
CA ALA A 122 29.70 -22.88 -7.73
C ALA A 122 29.39 -24.25 -7.10
N PRO A 123 28.12 -24.64 -6.98
CA PRO A 123 27.77 -25.89 -6.34
C PRO A 123 28.44 -27.04 -7.10
N THR A 124 29.18 -27.87 -6.39
CA THR A 124 29.88 -29.05 -6.94
C THR A 124 28.92 -30.09 -7.51
N VAL A 125 27.63 -29.97 -7.18
CA VAL A 125 26.55 -30.81 -7.67
C VAL A 125 25.60 -29.96 -8.51
N PRO A 126 25.31 -30.33 -9.77
CA PRO A 126 24.34 -29.64 -10.59
C PRO A 126 22.96 -29.57 -9.92
N GLU A 127 22.31 -28.41 -9.99
CA GLU A 127 21.06 -28.11 -9.27
C GLU A 127 19.92 -29.12 -9.55
N TYR A 128 19.92 -29.73 -10.74
CA TYR A 128 18.94 -30.74 -11.15
C TYR A 128 19.05 -32.08 -10.39
N MET A 129 20.20 -32.40 -9.79
CA MET A 129 20.35 -33.61 -8.99
C MET A 129 19.72 -33.45 -7.60
N ASN A 130 19.78 -32.25 -7.03
CA ASN A 130 19.18 -31.93 -5.73
C ASN A 130 17.65 -31.86 -5.79
N THR A 131 17.08 -31.39 -6.90
CA THR A 131 15.62 -31.38 -7.08
C THR A 131 15.08 -32.80 -7.26
N ARG A 132 15.79 -33.67 -7.98
CA ARG A 132 15.41 -35.09 -8.12
C ARG A 132 15.43 -35.84 -6.80
N SER A 133 16.45 -35.64 -5.96
CA SER A 133 16.52 -36.31 -4.65
C SER A 133 15.45 -35.82 -3.68
N ALA A 134 15.12 -34.52 -3.71
CA ALA A 134 14.03 -33.95 -2.90
C ALA A 134 12.65 -34.48 -3.32
N LEU A 135 12.38 -34.58 -4.63
CA LEU A 135 11.12 -35.14 -5.14
C LEU A 135 10.98 -36.62 -4.83
N LYS A 136 12.07 -37.39 -4.96
CA LYS A 136 12.08 -38.82 -4.65
C LYS A 136 11.87 -39.10 -3.16
N LYS A 137 12.34 -38.22 -2.27
CA LYS A 137 12.12 -38.33 -0.83
C LYS A 137 10.66 -38.08 -0.44
N ARG A 138 10.01 -37.08 -1.05
CA ARG A 138 8.58 -36.79 -0.82
C ARG A 138 7.69 -37.93 -1.32
N ALA A 139 7.99 -38.49 -2.49
CA ALA A 139 7.24 -39.62 -3.05
C ALA A 139 7.29 -40.89 -2.18
N HIS A 140 8.24 -41.01 -1.25
CA HIS A 140 8.38 -42.13 -0.32
C HIS A 140 7.76 -41.86 1.06
N GLU A 141 7.42 -40.60 1.36
CA GLU A 141 6.72 -40.19 2.59
C GLU A 141 5.20 -40.28 2.44
N ASP A 142 4.70 -40.38 1.20
CA ASP A 142 3.28 -40.49 0.86
C ASP A 142 2.79 -41.96 0.69
N ASP A 143 3.65 -42.95 0.97
CA ASP A 143 3.35 -44.40 1.08
C ASP A 143 3.33 -44.83 2.56
#